data_AF-A0A366F9A4-F1
#
_entry.id   AF-A0A366F9A4-F1
#
_cell.length_a   1.000
_cell.length_b   1.000
_cell.length_c   1.000
_cell.angle_alpha   90.00
_cell.angle_beta   90.00
_cell.angle_gamma   90.00
#
_symmetry.space_group_name_H-M   'P 1'
#
loop_
_entity.id
_entity.type
_entity.pdbx_description
1 polymer ?
#
loop_
_entity_poly.entity_id
_entity_poly.type
_entity_poly.pdbx_seq_one_letter_code
_entity_poly.pdbx_strand_id
1 'polypeptide(L)'
;MRASFKVVAVAAAVSVPLALHPLPAPAAQPAPGAVGINLANYLNEAATEIVFVDVFRQASPWRFGPKWVDPKAPVPADPGASVIGPDGWVKSLRYDQQAYARVFTGGDGHYPGGVYKVLYEGQGEIVFYNANTIVGRKPGEIDLAVTPTAGPTSGIVLVIQKTDPSDPIRNIRMILPGYEDADKTRPFYPPFLRTLKPFNTLRFMAWQLSNYDTQREWSDRRAPTYATQASAATWTPGPDVKGVSYEDIIALANELNENPWVSVPTFASDDYIRRMARLFHETLKPTLHPMVEYSNEIWNAGFALSFCHMREQAIALRLTGNPGAPCARDDQGRPVAPPDAWSAHGQWYYYALRLSQIFDIWNAEYGADKDRIVHVVAEWAADPREIETVLSYGQSVNGLAGKADVIATAGYVAPLSRWSKAYKSGRLTWAQVAGMSPGDVIRAMNESIDAELAPQFRAARARAQKWGLGLAVYEGGDGNEAGAVSGPEQDAIAALYAATARDPGMAQVYTHLLDAWKASGGSLFNQFYDVGGYGRFGQWGALEYQDQDPATSPKYTALGDWIRSHGK
;
A
#
# COMPACT_ATOMS: atom_id res chain seq x y z
N MET A 1 -7.29 65.75 -32.91
CA MET A 1 -7.14 66.68 -31.77
C MET A 1 -7.84 66.07 -30.56
N ARG A 2 -7.23 66.21 -29.38
CA ARG A 2 -7.65 65.80 -28.02
C ARG A 2 -7.22 64.41 -27.54
N ALA A 3 -6.18 64.50 -26.71
CA ALA A 3 -5.53 63.50 -25.89
C ALA A 3 -6.39 63.03 -24.71
N SER A 4 -6.05 61.88 -24.11
CA SER A 4 -6.40 61.55 -22.73
C SER A 4 -5.39 60.57 -22.10
N PHE A 5 -4.62 61.13 -21.17
CA PHE A 5 -4.11 60.62 -19.89
C PHE A 5 -3.52 59.20 -19.74
N LYS A 6 -2.24 59.18 -19.37
CA LYS A 6 -1.55 58.11 -18.63
C LYS A 6 -2.06 58.06 -17.19
N VAL A 7 -2.18 56.85 -16.63
CA VAL A 7 -1.92 56.59 -15.20
C VAL A 7 -0.98 55.38 -15.12
N VAL A 8 0.20 55.63 -14.57
CA VAL A 8 1.22 54.65 -14.19
C VAL A 8 0.82 54.12 -12.82
N ALA A 9 0.59 52.81 -12.69
CA ALA A 9 0.45 52.16 -11.40
C ALA A 9 1.76 51.40 -11.10
N VAL A 10 2.55 51.97 -10.19
CA VAL A 10 3.71 51.32 -9.58
C VAL A 10 3.18 50.32 -8.56
N ALA A 11 3.29 49.03 -8.86
CA ALA A 11 3.10 47.98 -7.86
C ALA A 11 4.42 47.82 -7.08
N ALA A 12 4.53 48.49 -5.94
CA ALA A 12 5.60 48.23 -4.99
C ALA A 12 5.37 46.85 -4.37
N ALA A 13 6.17 45.86 -4.78
CA ALA A 13 6.27 44.59 -4.08
C ALA A 13 6.95 44.83 -2.73
N VAL A 14 6.16 44.89 -1.66
CA VAL A 14 6.69 44.84 -0.30
C VAL A 14 7.04 43.37 -0.03
N SER A 15 8.28 43.00 -0.32
CA SER A 15 8.87 41.77 0.19
C SER A 15 9.11 41.96 1.69
N VAL A 16 8.16 41.52 2.52
CA VAL A 16 8.44 41.31 3.95
C VAL A 16 9.23 40.00 4.04
N PRO A 17 10.49 40.02 4.49
CA PRO A 17 11.17 38.77 4.80
C PRO A 17 10.43 38.16 5.99
N LEU A 18 9.75 37.02 5.78
CA LEU A 18 9.25 36.22 6.90
C LEU A 18 10.47 35.78 7.70
N ALA A 19 10.66 36.38 8.88
CA ALA A 19 11.57 35.84 9.87
C ALA A 19 10.99 34.50 10.33
N LEU A 20 11.54 33.41 9.79
CA LEU A 20 11.34 32.04 10.28
C LEU A 20 11.81 32.04 11.74
N HIS A 21 10.87 32.11 12.67
CA HIS A 21 11.16 31.78 14.06
C HIS A 21 11.63 30.32 14.09
N PRO A 22 12.65 29.97 14.89
CA PRO A 22 13.06 28.58 15.03
C PRO A 22 11.85 27.76 15.49
N LEU A 23 11.41 26.85 14.62
CA LEU A 23 10.32 25.93 14.93
C LEU A 23 10.75 25.05 16.11
N PRO A 24 9.87 24.77 17.08
CA PRO A 24 10.16 23.80 18.13
C PRO A 24 10.49 22.44 17.49
N ALA A 25 11.40 21.69 18.12
CA ALA A 25 11.75 20.35 17.66
C ALA A 25 10.50 19.43 17.68
N PRO A 26 10.33 18.55 16.68
CA PRO A 26 9.18 17.63 16.62
C PRO A 26 9.07 16.75 17.86
N ALA A 27 7.84 16.48 18.30
CA ALA A 27 7.56 15.80 19.57
C ALA A 27 7.81 14.28 19.49
N ALA A 28 7.66 13.68 18.30
CA ALA A 28 7.95 12.26 18.05
C ALA A 28 8.60 12.09 16.67
N GLN A 29 9.88 11.71 16.64
CA GLN A 29 10.54 11.25 15.41
C GLN A 29 10.85 9.76 15.53
N PRO A 30 10.75 8.99 14.43
CA PRO A 30 11.29 7.64 14.40
C PRO A 30 12.76 7.65 14.82
N ALA A 31 13.20 6.59 15.50
CA ALA A 31 14.59 6.46 15.91
C ALA A 31 15.53 6.56 14.69
N PRO A 32 16.69 7.24 14.80
CA PRO A 32 17.65 7.32 13.70
C PRO A 32 18.12 5.94 13.25
N GLY A 33 17.98 5.62 11.96
CA GLY A 33 18.38 4.33 11.40
C GLY A 33 17.41 3.18 11.71
N ALA A 34 16.12 3.47 11.89
CA ALA A 34 15.05 2.49 11.95
C ALA A 34 14.77 1.85 10.57
N VAL A 35 14.33 0.59 10.56
CA VAL A 35 13.80 -0.07 9.35
C VAL A 35 12.37 -0.52 9.60
N GLY A 36 11.47 -0.03 8.76
CA GLY A 36 10.08 -0.48 8.69
C GLY A 36 9.82 -1.23 7.39
N ILE A 37 8.57 -1.61 7.20
CA ILE A 37 8.15 -2.36 6.00
C ILE A 37 6.70 -2.03 5.64
N ASN A 38 6.36 -1.97 4.34
CA ASN A 38 4.95 -1.99 3.97
C ASN A 38 4.48 -3.43 3.83
N LEU A 39 3.23 -3.66 4.19
CA LEU A 39 2.61 -4.96 3.99
C LEU A 39 2.22 -5.15 2.53
N ALA A 40 2.09 -6.40 2.10
CA ALA A 40 1.94 -6.75 0.69
C ALA A 40 0.80 -5.99 -0.02
N ASN A 41 1.02 -5.71 -1.31
CA ASN A 41 0.21 -4.81 -2.16
C ASN A 41 -1.31 -4.97 -2.00
N TYR A 42 -1.79 -6.22 -1.97
CA TYR A 42 -3.21 -6.52 -1.88
C TYR A 42 -3.42 -7.76 -1.04
N LEU A 43 -4.24 -7.62 0.00
CA LEU A 43 -4.86 -8.77 0.61
C LEU A 43 -5.93 -9.33 -0.36
N ASN A 44 -5.61 -10.40 -1.06
CA ASN A 44 -6.53 -11.12 -1.95
C ASN A 44 -6.15 -12.60 -2.12
N GLU A 45 -6.93 -13.33 -2.91
CA GLU A 45 -6.77 -14.78 -3.13
C GLU A 45 -5.47 -15.16 -3.84
N ALA A 46 -4.82 -14.23 -4.53
CA ALA A 46 -3.60 -14.43 -5.31
C ALA A 46 -2.36 -13.87 -4.63
N ALA A 47 -2.51 -13.27 -3.45
CA ALA A 47 -1.39 -12.81 -2.66
C ALA A 47 -0.54 -14.00 -2.20
N THR A 48 0.78 -13.83 -2.25
CA THR A 48 1.73 -14.81 -1.73
C THR A 48 2.02 -14.61 -0.23
N GLU A 49 1.54 -13.49 0.35
CA GLU A 49 1.40 -13.22 1.78
C GLU A 49 0.20 -14.00 2.34
N ILE A 50 0.34 -14.64 3.50
CA ILE A 50 -0.77 -15.34 4.17
C ILE A 50 -0.93 -14.77 5.57
N VAL A 51 -1.96 -13.96 5.77
CA VAL A 51 -2.08 -13.10 6.95
C VAL A 51 -2.80 -13.80 8.10
N PHE A 52 -3.89 -14.51 7.79
CA PHE A 52 -4.81 -15.03 8.80
C PHE A 52 -4.74 -16.55 8.96
N VAL A 53 -4.92 -17.03 10.19
CA VAL A 53 -5.15 -18.45 10.47
C VAL A 53 -6.49 -18.93 9.90
N ASP A 54 -7.48 -18.04 9.88
CA ASP A 54 -8.72 -18.20 9.15
C ASP A 54 -8.56 -17.62 7.74
N VAL A 55 -8.16 -18.47 6.80
CA VAL A 55 -7.83 -18.05 5.43
C VAL A 55 -9.05 -17.58 4.64
N PHE A 56 -10.28 -17.85 5.13
CA PHE A 56 -11.47 -17.28 4.50
C PHE A 56 -11.51 -15.76 4.65
N ARG A 57 -10.89 -15.19 5.70
CA ARG A 57 -10.77 -13.72 5.86
C ARG A 57 -9.93 -13.06 4.76
N GLN A 58 -9.16 -13.84 4.00
CA GLN A 58 -8.36 -13.38 2.85
C GLN A 58 -8.96 -13.84 1.51
N ALA A 59 -10.12 -14.51 1.53
CA ALA A 59 -10.77 -14.97 0.31
C ALA A 59 -11.30 -13.82 -0.55
N SER A 60 -11.34 -14.00 -1.86
CA SER A 60 -11.92 -13.06 -2.81
C SER A 60 -13.37 -12.70 -2.41
N PRO A 61 -13.84 -11.48 -2.70
CA PRO A 61 -15.27 -11.19 -2.64
C PRO A 61 -16.10 -12.21 -3.43
N TRP A 62 -17.35 -12.43 -2.99
CA TRP A 62 -18.26 -13.37 -3.64
C TRP A 62 -18.50 -13.00 -5.09
N ARG A 63 -18.37 -14.00 -5.97
CA ARG A 63 -18.77 -13.92 -7.37
C ARG A 63 -19.96 -14.84 -7.61
N PHE A 64 -20.79 -14.50 -8.57
CA PHE A 64 -22.00 -15.26 -8.90
C PHE A 64 -21.93 -15.77 -10.33
N GLY A 65 -22.51 -16.94 -10.56
CA GLY A 65 -22.65 -17.49 -11.90
C GLY A 65 -23.66 -18.63 -11.97
N PRO A 66 -23.95 -19.12 -13.18
CA PRO A 66 -24.81 -20.29 -13.35
C PRO A 66 -24.15 -21.54 -12.80
N LYS A 67 -24.94 -22.49 -12.28
CA LYS A 67 -24.44 -23.78 -11.74
C LYS A 67 -23.72 -24.66 -12.76
N TRP A 68 -24.02 -24.50 -14.04
CA TRP A 68 -23.41 -25.28 -15.14
C TRP A 68 -22.17 -24.62 -15.76
N VAL A 69 -21.75 -23.46 -15.24
CA VAL A 69 -20.51 -22.80 -15.64
C VAL A 69 -19.43 -23.15 -14.62
N ASP A 70 -18.25 -23.55 -15.10
CA ASP A 70 -17.07 -23.73 -14.26
C ASP A 70 -16.83 -22.44 -13.45
N PRO A 71 -16.76 -22.47 -12.10
CA PRO A 71 -16.41 -21.32 -11.27
C PRO A 71 -15.08 -20.61 -11.65
N LYS A 72 -14.27 -21.24 -12.50
CA LYS A 72 -13.05 -20.68 -13.09
C LYS A 72 -13.28 -19.85 -14.36
N ALA A 73 -14.38 -20.07 -15.08
CA ALA A 73 -14.67 -19.38 -16.33
C ALA A 73 -14.99 -17.89 -16.08
N PRO A 74 -14.62 -16.97 -16.99
CA PRO A 74 -15.09 -15.59 -16.93
C PRO A 74 -16.61 -15.58 -17.10
N VAL A 75 -17.34 -15.38 -16.00
CA VAL A 75 -18.79 -15.21 -16.05
C VAL A 75 -19.06 -13.72 -16.23
N PRO A 76 -19.95 -13.31 -17.16
CA PRO A 76 -20.47 -11.95 -17.16
C PRO A 76 -21.01 -11.62 -15.77
N ALA A 77 -20.79 -10.40 -15.28
CA ALA A 77 -21.41 -9.94 -14.04
C ALA A 77 -22.93 -10.09 -14.17
N ASP A 78 -23.52 -11.08 -13.51
CA ASP A 78 -24.97 -11.21 -13.47
C ASP A 78 -25.53 -10.02 -12.66
N PRO A 79 -26.42 -9.19 -13.22
CA PRO A 79 -26.90 -7.93 -12.63
C PRO A 79 -27.79 -8.08 -11.37
N GLY A 80 -27.73 -9.21 -10.66
CA GLY A 80 -28.53 -9.52 -9.46
C GLY A 80 -27.83 -9.32 -8.12
N ALA A 81 -26.87 -8.40 -7.98
CA ALA A 81 -26.09 -8.16 -6.76
C ALA A 81 -26.89 -7.50 -5.60
N SER A 82 -28.07 -8.04 -5.25
CA SER A 82 -28.88 -7.63 -4.09
C SER A 82 -28.97 -8.69 -2.98
N VAL A 83 -28.23 -9.79 -3.13
CA VAL A 83 -28.29 -10.95 -2.23
C VAL A 83 -27.12 -11.04 -1.24
N ILE A 84 -26.16 -10.11 -1.27
CA ILE A 84 -25.12 -10.01 -0.24
C ILE A 84 -25.64 -9.14 0.92
N GLY A 85 -25.40 -9.57 2.15
CA GLY A 85 -25.70 -8.78 3.35
C GLY A 85 -24.71 -7.67 3.63
N PRO A 86 -25.07 -6.70 4.49
CA PRO A 86 -24.14 -5.66 4.93
C PRO A 86 -22.91 -6.23 5.66
N ASP A 87 -23.00 -7.48 6.13
CA ASP A 87 -21.95 -8.30 6.73
C ASP A 87 -21.11 -9.09 5.69
N GLY A 88 -21.44 -9.02 4.41
CA GLY A 88 -20.70 -9.67 3.33
C GLY A 88 -21.06 -11.12 3.04
N TRP A 89 -22.11 -11.67 3.67
CA TRP A 89 -22.55 -13.05 3.45
C TRP A 89 -23.65 -13.15 2.38
N VAL A 90 -23.69 -14.29 1.69
CA VAL A 90 -24.71 -14.59 0.68
C VAL A 90 -26.03 -14.96 1.37
N LYS A 91 -27.08 -14.16 1.20
CA LYS A 91 -28.40 -14.39 1.82
C LYS A 91 -29.26 -15.38 1.06
N SER A 92 -29.19 -15.37 -0.27
CA SER A 92 -30.07 -16.17 -1.12
C SER A 92 -29.46 -16.41 -2.48
N LEU A 93 -29.87 -17.51 -3.13
CA LEU A 93 -29.48 -17.85 -4.49
C LEU A 93 -30.72 -18.22 -5.30
N ARG A 94 -30.76 -17.84 -6.58
CA ARG A 94 -31.73 -18.42 -7.51
C ARG A 94 -31.43 -19.90 -7.72
N TYR A 95 -32.43 -20.67 -8.17
CA TYR A 95 -32.30 -22.12 -8.32
C TYR A 95 -31.14 -22.54 -9.24
N ASP A 96 -30.84 -21.71 -10.25
CA ASP A 96 -29.83 -21.89 -11.28
C ASP A 96 -28.48 -21.24 -10.97
N GLN A 97 -28.38 -20.56 -9.84
CA GLN A 97 -27.24 -19.73 -9.47
C GLN A 97 -26.37 -20.39 -8.40
N GLN A 98 -25.07 -20.12 -8.43
CA GLN A 98 -24.12 -20.42 -7.37
C GLN A 98 -23.34 -19.16 -6.99
N ALA A 99 -22.86 -19.12 -5.75
CA ALA A 99 -21.88 -18.13 -5.30
C ALA A 99 -20.56 -18.80 -5.00
N TYR A 100 -19.45 -18.17 -5.36
CA TYR A 100 -18.12 -18.71 -5.13
C TYR A 100 -17.14 -17.65 -4.66
N ALA A 101 -16.23 -18.07 -3.79
CA ALA A 101 -15.11 -17.29 -3.30
C ALA A 101 -13.82 -18.11 -3.48
N ARG A 102 -12.76 -17.45 -3.95
CA ARG A 102 -11.43 -18.06 -4.09
C ARG A 102 -10.67 -17.77 -2.81
N VAL A 103 -10.14 -18.81 -2.15
CA VAL A 103 -9.36 -18.66 -0.92
C VAL A 103 -7.88 -18.53 -1.27
N PHE A 104 -7.39 -19.42 -2.13
CA PHE A 104 -6.07 -19.33 -2.74
C PHE A 104 -6.20 -19.49 -4.26
N THR A 105 -5.39 -18.77 -5.02
CA THR A 105 -5.31 -18.83 -6.48
C THR A 105 -3.88 -18.57 -6.92
N GLY A 106 -3.34 -19.44 -7.77
CA GLY A 106 -1.95 -19.30 -8.21
C GLY A 106 -0.96 -19.63 -7.09
N GLY A 107 0.16 -18.93 -7.03
CA GLY A 107 1.19 -19.12 -6.01
C GLY A 107 2.08 -20.34 -6.20
N ASP A 108 2.02 -21.05 -7.33
CA ASP A 108 2.93 -22.14 -7.70
C ASP A 108 3.17 -23.23 -6.62
N GLY A 109 2.14 -23.49 -5.79
CA GLY A 109 2.22 -24.47 -4.69
C GLY A 109 2.61 -23.88 -3.33
N HIS A 110 2.80 -22.57 -3.23
CA HIS A 110 3.14 -21.85 -2.00
C HIS A 110 1.91 -21.48 -1.16
N TYR A 111 1.21 -22.49 -0.66
CA TYR A 111 0.16 -22.35 0.35
C TYR A 111 0.14 -23.58 1.26
N PRO A 112 -0.30 -23.49 2.53
CA PRO A 112 -0.20 -24.60 3.46
C PRO A 112 -1.03 -25.82 3.03
N GLY A 113 -0.41 -27.00 2.97
CA GLY A 113 -1.10 -28.27 2.79
C GLY A 113 -1.59 -28.86 4.12
N GLY A 114 -2.53 -29.80 4.06
CA GLY A 114 -3.05 -30.50 5.23
C GLY A 114 -4.58 -30.51 5.29
N VAL A 115 -5.13 -30.91 6.44
CA VAL A 115 -6.58 -30.95 6.66
C VAL A 115 -7.04 -29.65 7.31
N TYR A 116 -7.76 -28.84 6.56
CA TYR A 116 -8.35 -27.60 7.02
C TYR A 116 -9.67 -27.88 7.72
N LYS A 117 -9.94 -27.17 8.81
CA LYS A 117 -11.24 -27.18 9.48
C LYS A 117 -12.09 -26.04 8.92
N VAL A 118 -13.15 -26.37 8.18
CA VAL A 118 -14.12 -25.40 7.68
C VAL A 118 -15.35 -25.40 8.58
N LEU A 119 -15.61 -24.29 9.27
CA LEU A 119 -16.77 -24.08 10.13
C LEU A 119 -17.74 -23.13 9.44
N TYR A 120 -19.05 -23.34 9.59
CA TYR A 120 -20.07 -22.44 9.08
C TYR A 120 -21.37 -22.56 9.88
N GLU A 121 -22.19 -21.52 9.80
CA GLU A 121 -23.57 -21.52 10.30
C GLU A 121 -24.55 -21.52 9.12
N GLY A 122 -25.79 -21.95 9.36
CA GLY A 122 -26.87 -21.94 8.37
C GLY A 122 -27.07 -23.26 7.64
N GLN A 123 -28.11 -23.30 6.81
CA GLN A 123 -28.52 -24.47 6.03
C GLN A 123 -28.23 -24.27 4.54
N GLY A 124 -27.63 -25.27 3.91
CA GLY A 124 -27.33 -25.23 2.49
C GLY A 124 -26.29 -26.26 2.07
N GLU A 125 -25.66 -26.00 0.92
CA GLU A 125 -24.70 -26.92 0.30
C GLU A 125 -23.43 -26.15 -0.11
N ILE A 126 -22.33 -26.46 0.57
CA ILE A 126 -20.98 -26.02 0.21
C ILE A 126 -20.29 -27.15 -0.55
N VAL A 127 -19.62 -26.81 -1.65
CA VAL A 127 -18.68 -27.71 -2.35
C VAL A 127 -17.36 -26.98 -2.59
N PHE A 128 -16.32 -27.74 -2.93
CA PHE A 128 -14.99 -27.21 -3.17
C PHE A 128 -14.47 -27.70 -4.53
N TYR A 129 -13.67 -26.87 -5.18
CA TYR A 129 -12.93 -27.19 -6.40
C TYR A 129 -11.44 -26.93 -6.20
N ASN A 130 -10.61 -27.44 -7.13
CA ASN A 130 -9.14 -27.44 -7.13
C ASN A 130 -8.52 -28.60 -6.35
N ALA A 131 -7.26 -28.46 -5.94
CA ALA A 131 -6.46 -29.53 -5.33
C ALA A 131 -6.86 -29.78 -3.85
N ASN A 132 -8.11 -30.19 -3.64
CA ASN A 132 -8.66 -30.50 -2.34
C ASN A 132 -9.72 -31.61 -2.41
N THR A 133 -10.00 -32.24 -1.27
CA THR A 133 -10.99 -33.31 -1.14
C THR A 133 -11.61 -33.25 0.25
N ILE A 134 -12.94 -33.40 0.33
CA ILE A 134 -13.65 -33.51 1.60
C ILE A 134 -13.34 -34.89 2.21
N VAL A 135 -12.75 -34.90 3.41
CA VAL A 135 -12.43 -36.14 4.16
C VAL A 135 -13.33 -36.35 5.38
N GLY A 136 -14.10 -35.32 5.76
CA GLY A 136 -15.10 -35.39 6.83
C GLY A 136 -16.16 -34.31 6.66
N ARG A 137 -17.42 -34.61 7.04
CA ARG A 137 -18.53 -33.66 7.00
C ARG A 137 -19.57 -33.99 8.06
N LYS A 138 -20.01 -32.98 8.80
CA LYS A 138 -21.21 -32.97 9.62
C LYS A 138 -21.87 -31.58 9.54
N PRO A 139 -23.11 -31.38 10.01
CA PRO A 139 -23.73 -30.06 9.98
C PRO A 139 -22.83 -28.99 10.62
N GLY A 140 -22.55 -27.92 9.88
CA GLY A 140 -21.73 -26.78 10.32
C GLY A 140 -20.20 -27.01 10.29
N GLU A 141 -19.72 -28.18 9.88
CA GLU A 141 -18.29 -28.51 9.89
C GLU A 141 -17.88 -29.42 8.73
N ILE A 142 -16.80 -29.06 8.04
CA ILE A 142 -16.20 -29.83 6.95
C ILE A 142 -14.69 -29.94 7.19
N ASP A 143 -14.16 -31.15 7.07
CA ASP A 143 -12.72 -31.41 7.01
C ASP A 143 -12.28 -31.49 5.56
N LEU A 144 -11.43 -30.55 5.15
CA LEU A 144 -10.98 -30.41 3.77
C LEU A 144 -9.48 -30.73 3.69
N ALA A 145 -9.13 -31.88 3.11
CA ALA A 145 -7.74 -32.19 2.79
C ALA A 145 -7.30 -31.38 1.58
N VAL A 146 -6.22 -30.63 1.72
CA VAL A 146 -5.67 -29.72 0.71
C VAL A 146 -4.24 -30.17 0.36
N THR A 147 -3.98 -30.32 -0.93
CA THR A 147 -2.65 -30.60 -1.46
C THR A 147 -2.17 -29.39 -2.27
N PRO A 148 -1.06 -28.75 -1.90
CA PRO A 148 -0.53 -27.65 -2.68
C PRO A 148 -0.08 -28.10 -4.08
N THR A 149 -0.55 -27.42 -5.12
CA THR A 149 -0.17 -27.73 -6.51
C THR A 149 0.15 -26.46 -7.28
N ALA A 150 1.05 -26.54 -8.26
CA ALA A 150 1.26 -25.46 -9.22
C ALA A 150 0.23 -25.49 -10.37
N GLY A 151 0.14 -24.40 -11.12
CA GLY A 151 -0.65 -24.35 -12.35
C GLY A 151 -2.17 -24.17 -12.17
N PRO A 152 -2.99 -24.51 -13.19
CA PRO A 152 -4.40 -24.09 -13.29
C PRO A 152 -5.37 -24.75 -12.29
N THR A 153 -4.90 -25.77 -11.58
CA THR A 153 -5.64 -26.43 -10.49
C THR A 153 -5.15 -25.99 -9.11
N SER A 154 -4.23 -25.02 -9.02
CA SER A 154 -3.73 -24.46 -7.76
C SER A 154 -4.84 -23.78 -6.95
N GLY A 155 -4.74 -23.92 -5.63
CA GLY A 155 -5.51 -23.17 -4.65
C GLY A 155 -6.82 -23.85 -4.27
N ILE A 156 -7.77 -23.04 -3.81
CA ILE A 156 -9.03 -23.51 -3.23
C ILE A 156 -10.14 -22.57 -3.67
N VAL A 157 -11.21 -23.14 -4.24
CA VAL A 157 -12.46 -22.41 -4.52
C VAL A 157 -13.56 -23.00 -3.66
N LEU A 158 -14.14 -22.18 -2.80
CA LEU A 158 -15.33 -22.52 -2.02
C LEU A 158 -16.57 -22.06 -2.79
N VAL A 159 -17.56 -22.94 -2.92
CA VAL A 159 -18.78 -22.68 -3.66
C VAL A 159 -20.02 -22.99 -2.83
N ILE A 160 -20.91 -22.03 -2.69
CA ILE A 160 -22.26 -22.21 -2.16
C ILE A 160 -23.19 -22.52 -3.34
N GLN A 161 -23.64 -23.77 -3.42
CA GLN A 161 -24.60 -24.22 -4.45
C GLN A 161 -26.06 -24.04 -4.02
N LYS A 162 -26.30 -24.07 -2.71
CA LYS A 162 -27.62 -23.84 -2.10
C LYS A 162 -27.45 -23.14 -0.75
N THR A 163 -28.37 -22.24 -0.43
CA THR A 163 -28.48 -21.62 0.89
C THR A 163 -29.96 -21.38 1.18
N ASP A 164 -30.40 -21.65 2.41
CA ASP A 164 -31.76 -21.36 2.85
C ASP A 164 -31.87 -19.85 3.12
N PRO A 165 -32.79 -19.10 2.47
CA PRO A 165 -32.93 -17.66 2.73
C PRO A 165 -33.43 -17.32 4.15
N SER A 166 -34.03 -18.27 4.87
CA SER A 166 -34.45 -18.11 6.26
C SER A 166 -33.35 -18.44 7.27
N ASP A 167 -32.33 -19.21 6.87
CA ASP A 167 -31.14 -19.52 7.67
C ASP A 167 -29.90 -19.65 6.76
N PRO A 168 -29.39 -18.53 6.22
CA PRO A 168 -28.38 -18.56 5.18
C PRO A 168 -27.02 -19.01 5.70
N ILE A 169 -26.25 -19.64 4.82
CA ILE A 169 -24.84 -19.97 5.07
C ILE A 169 -24.07 -18.69 5.33
N ARG A 170 -23.46 -18.62 6.51
CA ARG A 170 -22.72 -17.45 7.00
C ARG A 170 -21.63 -17.87 7.98
N ASN A 171 -20.85 -16.90 8.45
CA ASN A 171 -19.79 -17.11 9.44
C ASN A 171 -18.83 -18.24 9.03
N ILE A 172 -18.55 -18.35 7.74
CA ILE A 172 -17.59 -19.33 7.22
C ILE A 172 -16.22 -18.99 7.78
N ARG A 173 -15.60 -19.96 8.46
CA ARG A 173 -14.20 -19.92 8.88
C ARG A 173 -13.49 -21.09 8.23
N MET A 174 -12.34 -20.86 7.62
CA MET A 174 -11.50 -21.90 7.03
C MET A 174 -10.15 -21.88 7.73
N ILE A 175 -9.99 -22.74 8.72
CA ILE A 175 -8.86 -22.72 9.64
C ILE A 175 -7.72 -23.59 9.11
N LEU A 176 -6.52 -23.01 9.09
CA LEU A 176 -5.29 -23.69 8.72
C LEU A 176 -5.03 -24.92 9.62
N PRO A 177 -4.43 -26.00 9.07
CA PRO A 177 -4.03 -27.16 9.85
C PRO A 177 -3.09 -26.77 11.01
N GLY A 178 -3.37 -27.28 12.21
CA GLY A 178 -2.58 -27.01 13.41
C GLY A 178 -2.95 -25.70 14.13
N TYR A 179 -4.03 -25.03 13.71
CA TYR A 179 -4.56 -23.80 14.32
C TYR A 179 -6.03 -23.93 14.72
N GLU A 180 -6.53 -25.14 14.92
CA GLU A 180 -7.95 -25.43 15.21
C GLU A 180 -8.44 -24.75 16.50
N ASP A 181 -7.55 -24.55 17.46
CA ASP A 181 -7.81 -23.86 18.72
C ASP A 181 -7.64 -22.33 18.63
N ALA A 182 -7.33 -21.78 17.44
CA ALA A 182 -7.20 -20.35 17.26
C ALA A 182 -8.56 -19.65 17.44
N ASP A 183 -8.60 -18.72 18.38
CA ASP A 183 -9.74 -17.84 18.59
C ASP A 183 -9.65 -16.59 17.70
N LYS A 184 -10.73 -15.80 17.71
CA LYS A 184 -10.81 -14.56 16.94
C LYS A 184 -9.87 -13.46 17.44
N THR A 185 -9.27 -13.62 18.62
CA THR A 185 -8.35 -12.65 19.24
C THR A 185 -6.90 -12.86 18.84
N ARG A 186 -6.55 -14.05 18.31
CA ARG A 186 -5.24 -14.38 17.72
C ARG A 186 -5.40 -14.70 16.22
N PRO A 187 -5.85 -13.74 15.41
CA PRO A 187 -6.26 -14.02 14.03
C PRO A 187 -5.07 -14.23 13.08
N PHE A 188 -3.86 -13.80 13.45
CA PHE A 188 -2.72 -13.75 12.56
C PHE A 188 -1.95 -15.07 12.48
N TYR A 189 -1.55 -15.42 11.28
CA TYR A 189 -0.74 -16.59 10.98
C TYR A 189 0.67 -16.43 11.57
N PRO A 190 1.16 -17.32 12.45
CA PRO A 190 2.44 -17.10 13.12
C PRO A 190 3.67 -16.98 12.20
N PRO A 191 3.78 -17.68 11.06
CA PRO A 191 4.84 -17.40 10.09
C PRO A 191 4.82 -15.95 9.59
N PHE A 192 3.64 -15.37 9.33
CA PHE A 192 3.51 -13.96 8.95
C PHE A 192 4.01 -13.03 10.06
N LEU A 193 3.61 -13.28 11.32
CA LEU A 193 4.14 -12.50 12.46
C LEU A 193 5.67 -12.60 12.58
N ARG A 194 6.26 -13.78 12.30
CA ARG A 194 7.72 -13.95 12.32
C ARG A 194 8.42 -13.17 11.22
N THR A 195 7.83 -13.07 10.03
CA THR A 195 8.32 -12.25 8.92
C THR A 195 8.39 -10.77 9.32
N LEU A 196 7.41 -10.28 10.08
CA LEU A 196 7.35 -8.86 10.43
C LEU A 196 8.14 -8.47 11.68
N LYS A 197 8.41 -9.44 12.57
CA LYS A 197 9.08 -9.21 13.87
C LYS A 197 10.37 -8.37 13.82
N PRO A 198 11.24 -8.46 12.80
CA PRO A 198 12.46 -7.63 12.76
C PRO A 198 12.17 -6.12 12.64
N PHE A 199 11.10 -5.73 11.97
CA PHE A 199 10.82 -4.34 11.60
C PHE A 199 10.12 -3.57 12.71
N ASN A 200 10.38 -2.25 12.82
CA ASN A 200 9.86 -1.43 13.92
C ASN A 200 8.63 -0.57 13.58
N THR A 201 8.32 -0.50 12.29
CA THR A 201 7.20 0.26 11.74
C THR A 201 6.55 -0.57 10.65
N LEU A 202 5.22 -0.64 10.66
CA LEU A 202 4.42 -1.34 9.67
C LEU A 202 3.59 -0.31 8.91
N ARG A 203 3.87 -0.12 7.62
CA ARG A 203 3.09 0.78 6.75
C ARG A 203 1.99 0.02 6.03
N PHE A 204 0.75 0.52 6.17
CA PHE A 204 -0.45 -0.18 5.74
C PHE A 204 -1.05 0.35 4.43
N MET A 205 -0.38 1.25 3.70
CA MET A 205 -0.89 1.88 2.48
C MET A 205 -1.53 0.88 1.50
N ALA A 206 -0.85 -0.24 1.25
CA ALA A 206 -1.31 -1.35 0.42
C ALA A 206 -2.57 -2.04 0.99
N TRP A 207 -2.52 -2.48 2.26
CA TRP A 207 -3.69 -3.05 2.95
C TRP A 207 -4.88 -2.09 2.99
N GLN A 208 -4.65 -0.78 3.04
CA GLN A 208 -5.68 0.25 3.03
C GLN A 208 -6.21 0.58 1.62
N LEU A 209 -5.53 0.10 0.57
CA LEU A 209 -5.82 0.36 -0.83
C LEU A 209 -5.85 1.86 -1.17
N SER A 210 -4.96 2.66 -0.57
CA SER A 210 -5.02 4.12 -0.61
C SER A 210 -4.97 4.74 -2.02
N ASN A 211 -4.51 3.98 -3.01
CA ASN A 211 -4.49 4.38 -4.42
C ASN A 211 -5.83 4.19 -5.15
N TYR A 212 -6.74 3.39 -4.61
CA TYR A 212 -7.99 2.95 -5.28
C TYR A 212 -9.24 3.14 -4.44
N ASP A 213 -9.10 3.37 -3.13
CA ASP A 213 -10.23 3.51 -2.24
C ASP A 213 -11.02 4.81 -2.52
N THR A 214 -12.34 4.72 -2.38
CA THR A 214 -13.27 5.86 -2.60
C THR A 214 -13.99 6.26 -1.31
N GLN A 215 -13.44 5.88 -0.15
CA GLN A 215 -14.11 6.03 1.15
C GLN A 215 -14.25 7.51 1.52
N ARG A 216 -15.46 7.91 1.91
CA ARG A 216 -15.79 9.29 2.32
C ARG A 216 -16.34 9.35 3.73
N GLU A 217 -17.37 8.56 4.02
CA GLU A 217 -18.03 8.52 5.32
C GLU A 217 -17.60 7.30 6.12
N TRP A 218 -17.67 7.38 7.45
CA TRP A 218 -17.17 6.31 8.32
C TRP A 218 -17.79 4.94 8.04
N SER A 219 -19.04 4.93 7.58
CA SER A 219 -19.75 3.71 7.17
C SER A 219 -19.19 3.06 5.89
N ASP A 220 -18.38 3.78 5.11
CA ASP A 220 -17.80 3.27 3.87
C ASP A 220 -16.68 2.27 4.14
N ARG A 221 -16.08 2.27 5.33
CA ARG A 221 -14.94 1.41 5.66
C ARG A 221 -15.29 -0.07 5.71
N ARG A 222 -14.26 -0.92 5.64
CA ARG A 222 -14.36 -2.35 5.94
C ARG A 222 -14.59 -2.52 7.44
N ALA A 223 -15.69 -3.19 7.80
CA ALA A 223 -15.92 -3.64 9.16
C ALA A 223 -15.06 -4.90 9.45
N PRO A 224 -14.54 -5.07 10.68
CA PRO A 224 -13.76 -6.26 11.04
C PRO A 224 -14.59 -7.56 10.97
N THR A 225 -15.92 -7.43 11.08
CA THR A 225 -16.88 -8.53 11.01
C THR A 225 -17.37 -8.83 9.60
N TYR A 226 -16.92 -8.08 8.58
CA TYR A 226 -17.28 -8.38 7.20
C TYR A 226 -16.66 -9.71 6.78
N ALA A 227 -17.38 -10.49 5.97
CA ALA A 227 -17.04 -11.88 5.62
C ALA A 227 -15.59 -12.10 5.16
N THR A 228 -15.02 -11.14 4.45
CA THR A 228 -13.61 -11.11 4.05
C THR A 228 -13.00 -9.71 4.27
N GLN A 229 -11.73 -9.67 4.63
CA GLN A 229 -10.92 -8.45 4.68
C GLN A 229 -10.22 -8.16 3.34
N ALA A 230 -10.23 -9.13 2.42
CA ALA A 230 -9.71 -8.94 1.08
C ALA A 230 -10.66 -8.12 0.19
N SER A 231 -10.07 -7.49 -0.82
CA SER A 231 -10.78 -6.84 -1.92
C SER A 231 -10.53 -7.56 -3.23
N ALA A 232 -11.39 -7.32 -4.22
CA ALA A 232 -11.17 -7.87 -5.55
C ALA A 232 -9.82 -7.38 -6.11
N ALA A 233 -9.07 -8.26 -6.76
CA ALA A 233 -7.81 -7.94 -7.42
C ALA A 233 -8.04 -7.11 -8.71
N THR A 234 -8.60 -5.91 -8.57
CA THR A 234 -8.90 -5.01 -9.68
C THR A 234 -8.18 -3.68 -9.49
N TRP A 235 -7.42 -3.27 -10.50
CA TRP A 235 -6.83 -1.93 -10.63
C TRP A 235 -7.89 -0.83 -10.94
N THR A 236 -9.15 -1.12 -10.64
CA THR A 236 -10.29 -0.27 -10.96
C THR A 236 -10.89 0.22 -9.65
N PRO A 237 -10.89 1.54 -9.40
CA PRO A 237 -11.59 2.11 -8.26
C PRO A 237 -13.08 1.76 -8.27
N GLY A 238 -13.67 1.58 -7.09
CA GLY A 238 -15.09 1.32 -6.94
C GLY A 238 -15.52 1.27 -5.48
N PRO A 239 -16.84 1.32 -5.20
CA PRO A 239 -17.37 1.33 -3.82
C PRO A 239 -17.08 0.02 -3.06
N ASP A 240 -16.81 -1.07 -3.79
CA ASP A 240 -16.48 -2.38 -3.21
C ASP A 240 -14.98 -2.58 -2.97
N VAL A 241 -14.14 -1.64 -3.41
CA VAL A 241 -12.69 -1.65 -3.20
C VAL A 241 -12.40 -0.97 -1.86
N LYS A 242 -12.24 -1.78 -0.82
CA LYS A 242 -12.02 -1.32 0.56
C LYS A 242 -10.83 -2.05 1.16
N GLY A 243 -9.95 -1.32 1.80
CA GLY A 243 -8.84 -1.92 2.53
C GLY A 243 -9.27 -2.79 3.70
N VAL A 244 -8.30 -3.42 4.35
CA VAL A 244 -8.44 -4.15 5.61
C VAL A 244 -9.00 -3.23 6.71
N SER A 245 -9.77 -3.77 7.64
CA SER A 245 -10.34 -2.99 8.74
C SER A 245 -9.26 -2.35 9.61
N TYR A 246 -9.54 -1.16 10.14
CA TYR A 246 -8.63 -0.48 11.07
C TYR A 246 -8.41 -1.28 12.35
N GLU A 247 -9.42 -2.04 12.80
CA GLU A 247 -9.32 -2.92 13.94
C GLU A 247 -8.29 -4.04 13.72
N ASP A 248 -8.22 -4.64 12.52
CA ASP A 248 -7.19 -5.63 12.20
C ASP A 248 -5.80 -4.98 12.05
N ILE A 249 -5.72 -3.77 11.48
CA ILE A 249 -4.47 -2.99 11.41
C ILE A 249 -3.91 -2.73 12.82
N ILE A 250 -4.76 -2.25 13.73
CA ILE A 250 -4.38 -1.98 15.12
C ILE A 250 -4.08 -3.27 15.87
N ALA A 251 -4.83 -4.34 15.64
CA ALA A 251 -4.56 -5.65 16.24
C ALA A 251 -3.17 -6.18 15.84
N LEU A 252 -2.77 -6.04 14.58
CA LEU A 252 -1.43 -6.46 14.13
C LEU A 252 -0.32 -5.64 14.80
N ALA A 253 -0.48 -4.31 14.80
CA ALA A 253 0.45 -3.39 15.46
C ALA A 253 0.59 -3.71 16.95
N ASN A 254 -0.53 -3.98 17.63
CA ASN A 254 -0.54 -4.38 19.03
C ASN A 254 0.11 -5.74 19.27
N GLU A 255 -0.15 -6.75 18.42
CA GLU A 255 0.41 -8.09 18.57
C GLU A 255 1.94 -8.07 18.43
N LEU A 256 2.45 -7.33 17.45
CA LEU A 256 3.90 -7.20 17.22
C LEU A 256 4.56 -6.15 18.12
N ASN A 257 3.77 -5.27 18.73
CA ASN A 257 4.22 -4.10 19.49
C ASN A 257 5.04 -3.13 18.61
N GLU A 258 4.53 -2.84 17.41
CA GLU A 258 5.20 -2.00 16.40
C GLU A 258 4.32 -0.83 15.97
N ASN A 259 4.97 0.26 15.53
CA ASN A 259 4.28 1.49 15.16
C ASN A 259 3.52 1.33 13.84
N PRO A 260 2.21 1.62 13.79
CA PRO A 260 1.47 1.60 12.54
C PRO A 260 1.66 2.92 11.77
N TRP A 261 2.00 2.85 10.49
CA TRP A 261 1.94 3.97 9.56
C TRP A 261 0.72 3.81 8.65
N VAL A 262 -0.24 4.72 8.81
CA VAL A 262 -1.56 4.67 8.15
C VAL A 262 -1.82 5.88 7.28
N SER A 263 -2.52 5.63 6.17
CA SER A 263 -2.93 6.67 5.23
C SER A 263 -4.40 7.02 5.46
N VAL A 264 -4.71 8.31 5.57
CA VAL A 264 -6.11 8.81 5.59
C VAL A 264 -6.68 8.72 4.17
N PRO A 265 -7.89 8.14 3.97
CA PRO A 265 -8.52 8.05 2.65
C PRO A 265 -8.66 9.39 1.94
N THR A 266 -8.48 9.38 0.62
CA THR A 266 -8.43 10.61 -0.18
C THR A 266 -9.71 11.48 -0.03
N PHE A 267 -10.88 10.84 0.04
CA PHE A 267 -12.18 11.53 0.08
C PHE A 267 -12.77 11.66 1.49
N ALA A 268 -12.02 11.29 2.54
CA ALA A 268 -12.53 11.22 3.91
C ALA A 268 -13.10 12.56 4.40
N SER A 269 -14.33 12.52 4.93
CA SER A 269 -14.95 13.63 5.63
C SER A 269 -14.23 13.89 6.97
N ASP A 270 -14.43 15.08 7.55
CA ASP A 270 -13.86 15.38 8.88
C ASP A 270 -14.39 14.41 9.96
N ASP A 271 -15.63 13.92 9.81
CA ASP A 271 -16.20 12.94 10.73
C ASP A 271 -15.51 11.58 10.60
N TYR A 272 -15.20 11.15 9.38
CA TYR A 272 -14.39 9.95 9.14
C TYR A 272 -13.05 10.08 9.88
N ILE A 273 -12.34 11.19 9.68
CA ILE A 273 -11.00 11.39 10.22
C ILE A 273 -11.03 11.44 11.75
N ARG A 274 -12.02 12.11 12.35
CA ARG A 274 -12.23 12.12 13.82
C ARG A 274 -12.41 10.71 14.36
N ARG A 275 -13.29 9.91 13.75
CA ARG A 275 -13.55 8.53 14.20
C ARG A 275 -12.35 7.61 13.98
N MET A 276 -11.59 7.81 12.91
CA MET A 276 -10.34 7.11 12.67
C MET A 276 -9.34 7.41 13.79
N ALA A 277 -9.05 8.70 14.05
CA ALA A 277 -8.12 9.11 15.10
C ALA A 277 -8.54 8.57 16.48
N ARG A 278 -9.83 8.67 16.82
CA ARG A 278 -10.39 8.14 18.07
C ARG A 278 -10.22 6.63 18.20
N LEU A 279 -10.53 5.87 17.15
CA LEU A 279 -10.36 4.42 17.16
C LEU A 279 -8.90 4.04 17.44
N PHE A 280 -7.95 4.70 16.78
CA PHE A 280 -6.52 4.48 17.03
C PHE A 280 -6.13 4.87 18.46
N HIS A 281 -6.59 6.01 18.97
CA HIS A 281 -6.28 6.46 20.33
C HIS A 281 -6.79 5.48 21.40
N GLU A 282 -8.03 4.99 21.24
CA GLU A 282 -8.70 4.13 22.22
C GLU A 282 -8.18 2.68 22.23
N THR A 283 -7.67 2.18 21.10
CA THR A 283 -7.38 0.74 20.94
C THR A 283 -5.91 0.40 20.66
N LEU A 284 -5.11 1.35 20.17
CA LEU A 284 -3.67 1.14 20.00
C LEU A 284 -2.97 1.22 21.36
N LYS A 285 -2.05 0.28 21.63
CA LYS A 285 -1.25 0.28 22.87
C LYS A 285 -0.64 1.66 23.13
N PRO A 286 -0.69 2.17 24.38
CA PRO A 286 -0.27 3.54 24.71
C PRO A 286 1.21 3.82 24.45
N THR A 287 2.04 2.77 24.36
CA THR A 287 3.47 2.85 24.06
C THR A 287 3.79 2.94 22.57
N LEU A 288 2.78 2.82 21.69
CA LEU A 288 2.95 2.88 20.25
C LEU A 288 2.58 4.26 19.71
N HIS A 289 3.28 4.62 18.63
CA HIS A 289 3.25 5.93 17.99
C HIS A 289 2.73 5.81 16.55
N PRO A 290 1.44 6.09 16.28
CA PRO A 290 0.92 5.98 14.93
C PRO A 290 1.50 7.09 14.04
N MET A 291 1.99 6.70 12.87
CA MET A 291 2.38 7.63 11.81
C MET A 291 1.19 7.87 10.88
N VAL A 292 0.85 9.14 10.61
CA VAL A 292 -0.34 9.51 9.86
C VAL A 292 0.05 10.32 8.64
N GLU A 293 -0.33 9.83 7.46
CA GLU A 293 -0.20 10.53 6.18
C GLU A 293 -1.55 10.74 5.51
N TYR A 294 -1.62 11.63 4.52
CA TYR A 294 -2.81 11.81 3.70
C TYR A 294 -2.64 11.16 2.32
N SER A 295 -3.48 10.16 2.00
CA SER A 295 -3.43 9.43 0.73
C SER A 295 -2.05 8.82 0.44
N ASN A 296 -1.74 8.55 -0.83
CA ASN A 296 -0.45 8.08 -1.31
C ASN A 296 -0.08 8.77 -2.63
N GLU A 297 1.19 9.17 -2.77
CA GLU A 297 1.80 9.75 -3.97
C GLU A 297 0.89 10.69 -4.79
N ILE A 298 0.42 11.76 -4.17
CA ILE A 298 -0.58 12.66 -4.73
C ILE A 298 -0.11 13.41 -5.99
N TRP A 299 1.20 13.40 -6.24
CA TRP A 299 1.84 13.92 -7.45
C TRP A 299 1.75 12.96 -8.63
N ASN A 300 1.53 11.66 -8.39
CA ASN A 300 1.59 10.61 -9.39
C ASN A 300 0.27 10.55 -10.17
N ALA A 301 0.30 11.08 -11.40
CA ALA A 301 -0.84 11.06 -12.32
C ALA A 301 -1.33 9.64 -12.69
N GLY A 302 -0.51 8.60 -12.43
CA GLY A 302 -0.91 7.19 -12.55
C GLY A 302 -1.96 6.78 -11.50
N PHE A 303 -1.98 7.44 -10.34
CA PHE A 303 -3.03 7.31 -9.33
C PHE A 303 -4.09 8.40 -9.57
N ALA A 304 -4.71 8.35 -10.74
CA ALA A 304 -5.60 9.41 -11.23
C ALA A 304 -6.74 9.75 -10.26
N LEU A 305 -7.22 8.80 -9.45
CA LEU A 305 -8.26 9.04 -8.46
C LEU A 305 -7.86 10.11 -7.43
N SER A 306 -6.78 9.89 -6.70
CA SER A 306 -6.30 10.82 -5.66
C SER A 306 -5.75 12.09 -6.27
N PHE A 307 -4.93 11.97 -7.31
CA PHE A 307 -4.37 13.09 -8.06
C PHE A 307 -5.47 14.07 -8.53
N CYS A 308 -6.51 13.55 -9.20
CA CYS A 308 -7.57 14.38 -9.77
C CYS A 308 -8.46 14.97 -8.69
N HIS A 309 -8.77 14.23 -7.63
CA HIS A 309 -9.54 14.77 -6.52
C HIS A 309 -8.86 16.02 -5.94
N MET A 310 -7.58 15.93 -5.60
CA MET A 310 -6.85 17.03 -4.99
C MET A 310 -6.73 18.23 -5.92
N ARG A 311 -6.49 17.99 -7.22
CA ARG A 311 -6.46 19.05 -8.22
C ARG A 311 -7.81 19.74 -8.38
N GLU A 312 -8.89 18.98 -8.48
CA GLU A 312 -10.25 19.52 -8.62
C GLU A 312 -10.65 20.33 -7.37
N GLN A 313 -10.26 19.90 -6.17
CA GLN A 313 -10.46 20.67 -4.94
C GLN A 313 -9.65 21.98 -4.94
N ALA A 314 -8.39 21.95 -5.40
CA ALA A 314 -7.58 23.16 -5.51
C ALA A 314 -8.18 24.18 -6.49
N ILE A 315 -8.77 23.72 -7.61
CA ILE A 315 -9.50 24.56 -8.56
C ILE A 315 -10.75 25.15 -7.90
N ALA A 316 -11.58 24.30 -7.28
CA ALA A 316 -12.83 24.69 -6.66
C ALA A 316 -12.64 25.76 -5.57
N LEU A 317 -11.58 25.61 -4.78
CA LEU A 317 -11.22 26.53 -3.69
C LEU A 317 -10.32 27.70 -4.14
N ARG A 318 -9.91 27.74 -5.41
CA ARG A 318 -9.02 28.77 -5.98
C ARG A 318 -7.72 28.95 -5.19
N LEU A 319 -7.08 27.84 -4.81
CA LEU A 319 -5.90 27.85 -3.91
C LEU A 319 -4.62 28.39 -4.56
N THR A 320 -4.56 28.41 -5.89
CA THR A 320 -3.41 28.91 -6.66
C THR A 320 -3.87 29.56 -7.97
N GLY A 321 -3.06 30.49 -8.49
CA GLY A 321 -3.29 31.12 -9.79
C GLY A 321 -3.00 30.22 -10.99
N ASN A 322 -2.35 29.07 -10.78
CA ASN A 322 -2.07 28.08 -11.83
C ASN A 322 -2.38 26.64 -11.35
N PRO A 323 -3.65 26.28 -11.13
CA PRO A 323 -4.01 24.96 -10.61
C PRO A 323 -3.91 23.84 -11.67
N GLY A 324 -3.82 24.22 -12.95
CA GLY A 324 -3.92 23.30 -14.09
C GLY A 324 -5.36 23.06 -14.52
N ALA A 325 -5.53 22.30 -15.59
CA ALA A 325 -6.83 21.89 -16.09
C ALA A 325 -7.52 20.89 -15.14
N PRO A 326 -8.86 20.91 -15.04
CA PRO A 326 -9.59 19.84 -14.38
C PRO A 326 -9.35 18.50 -15.09
N CYS A 327 -9.41 17.40 -14.36
CA CYS A 327 -9.29 16.08 -14.96
C CYS A 327 -10.50 15.74 -15.83
N ALA A 328 -10.24 15.02 -16.92
CA ALA A 328 -11.31 14.45 -17.75
C ALA A 328 -11.91 13.21 -17.08
N ARG A 329 -12.94 12.65 -17.72
CA ARG A 329 -13.51 11.34 -17.40
C ARG A 329 -13.47 10.45 -18.64
N ASP A 330 -13.15 9.18 -18.48
CA ASP A 330 -13.25 8.19 -19.57
C ASP A 330 -14.70 7.70 -19.76
N ASP A 331 -14.91 6.77 -20.69
CA ASP A 331 -16.23 6.21 -21.02
C ASP A 331 -16.90 5.49 -19.83
N GLN A 332 -16.13 5.09 -18.82
CA GLN A 332 -16.60 4.46 -17.60
C GLN A 332 -16.76 5.46 -16.44
N GLY A 333 -16.57 6.76 -16.71
CA GLY A 333 -16.66 7.82 -15.71
C GLY A 333 -15.45 7.89 -14.77
N ARG A 334 -14.34 7.23 -15.08
CA ARG A 334 -13.13 7.22 -14.25
C ARG A 334 -12.28 8.46 -14.54
N PRO A 335 -11.61 9.05 -13.53
CA PRO A 335 -10.77 10.21 -13.73
C PRO A 335 -9.56 9.89 -14.61
N VAL A 336 -9.26 10.79 -15.55
CA VAL A 336 -8.08 10.74 -16.39
C VAL A 336 -7.27 12.02 -16.17
N ALA A 337 -6.01 11.86 -15.80
CA ALA A 337 -5.10 12.99 -15.60
C ALA A 337 -4.95 13.79 -16.90
N PRO A 338 -5.00 15.13 -16.85
CA PRO A 338 -4.92 15.97 -18.03
C PRO A 338 -3.48 16.05 -18.56
N PRO A 339 -3.29 16.51 -19.82
CA PRO A 339 -1.96 16.62 -20.43
C PRO A 339 -0.98 17.53 -19.68
N ASP A 340 -1.48 18.48 -18.88
CA ASP A 340 -0.70 19.43 -18.09
C ASP A 340 -0.40 18.93 -16.65
N ALA A 341 -0.61 17.63 -16.38
CA ALA A 341 -0.40 17.04 -15.06
C ALA A 341 1.01 17.28 -14.49
N TRP A 342 2.00 17.45 -15.37
CA TRP A 342 3.41 17.65 -15.01
C TRP A 342 3.88 19.11 -15.02
N SER A 343 3.04 20.05 -15.44
CA SER A 343 3.41 21.47 -15.58
C SER A 343 2.61 22.43 -14.71
N ALA A 344 1.46 21.99 -14.21
CA ALA A 344 0.68 22.72 -13.21
C ALA A 344 0.42 21.83 -12.00
N HIS A 345 0.34 22.39 -10.80
CA HIS A 345 0.42 21.59 -9.58
C HIS A 345 -0.59 21.99 -8.51
N GLY A 346 -1.85 22.25 -8.89
CA GLY A 346 -2.93 22.59 -7.96
C GLY A 346 -3.08 21.59 -6.81
N GLN A 347 -2.89 20.29 -7.10
CA GLN A 347 -2.96 19.20 -6.12
C GLN A 347 -2.04 19.41 -4.90
N TRP A 348 -0.86 20.01 -5.06
CA TRP A 348 0.07 20.27 -3.95
C TRP A 348 -0.52 21.26 -2.93
N TYR A 349 -1.29 22.25 -3.40
CA TYR A 349 -1.90 23.27 -2.54
C TYR A 349 -3.06 22.69 -1.73
N TYR A 350 -3.91 21.87 -2.35
CA TYR A 350 -4.98 21.20 -1.61
C TYR A 350 -4.42 20.15 -0.65
N TYR A 351 -3.39 19.40 -1.06
CA TYR A 351 -2.69 18.47 -0.19
C TYR A 351 -2.19 19.16 1.08
N ALA A 352 -1.47 20.29 0.95
CA ALA A 352 -0.98 21.06 2.08
C ALA A 352 -2.10 21.57 3.02
N LEU A 353 -3.19 22.11 2.44
CA LEU A 353 -4.35 22.57 3.21
C LEU A 353 -4.98 21.41 3.99
N ARG A 354 -5.29 20.31 3.29
CA ARG A 354 -6.02 19.18 3.85
C ARG A 354 -5.20 18.40 4.86
N LEU A 355 -3.90 18.25 4.61
CA LEU A 355 -2.96 17.62 5.55
C LEU A 355 -2.91 18.39 6.88
N SER A 356 -2.87 19.73 6.85
CA SER A 356 -2.93 20.51 8.08
C SER A 356 -4.24 20.30 8.85
N GLN A 357 -5.38 20.18 8.16
CA GLN A 357 -6.67 19.93 8.81
C GLN A 357 -6.74 18.52 9.41
N ILE A 358 -6.17 17.52 8.73
CA ILE A 358 -6.04 16.16 9.23
C ILE A 358 -5.23 16.16 10.53
N PHE A 359 -4.09 16.84 10.55
CA PHE A 359 -3.25 16.92 11.75
C PHE A 359 -3.98 17.61 12.90
N ASP A 360 -4.74 18.68 12.64
CA ASP A 360 -5.55 19.34 13.67
C ASP A 360 -6.61 18.39 14.26
N ILE A 361 -7.28 17.59 13.41
CA ILE A 361 -8.27 16.62 13.85
C ILE A 361 -7.64 15.52 14.72
N TRP A 362 -6.52 14.96 14.29
CA TRP A 362 -5.81 13.91 15.04
C TRP A 362 -5.30 14.44 16.38
N ASN A 363 -4.68 15.61 16.39
CA ASN A 363 -4.24 16.28 17.62
C ASN A 363 -5.41 16.53 18.59
N ALA A 364 -6.57 16.93 18.07
CA ALA A 364 -7.75 17.18 18.89
C ALA A 364 -8.33 15.90 19.53
N GLU A 365 -8.39 14.79 18.80
CA GLU A 365 -8.91 13.52 19.33
C GLU A 365 -7.92 12.87 20.31
N TYR A 366 -6.60 13.03 20.13
CA TYR A 366 -5.60 12.55 21.09
C TYR A 366 -5.48 13.46 22.32
N GLY A 367 -5.78 14.75 22.20
CA GLY A 367 -5.77 15.70 23.31
C GLY A 367 -4.39 15.79 24.00
N ALA A 368 -4.33 15.38 25.27
CA ALA A 368 -3.08 15.38 26.05
C ALA A 368 -2.02 14.40 25.49
N ASP A 369 -2.46 13.39 24.76
CA ASP A 369 -1.61 12.34 24.20
C ASP A 369 -1.14 12.65 22.78
N LYS A 370 -1.41 13.86 22.25
CA LYS A 370 -1.14 14.22 20.85
C LYS A 370 0.32 14.03 20.42
N ASP A 371 1.25 14.13 21.36
CA ASP A 371 2.68 13.93 21.13
C ASP A 371 3.04 12.45 20.85
N ARG A 372 2.07 11.52 20.93
CA ARG A 372 2.22 10.14 20.44
C ARG A 372 2.15 10.04 18.92
N ILE A 373 1.51 10.98 18.23
CA ILE A 373 1.29 10.93 16.78
C ILE A 373 2.55 11.41 16.06
N VAL A 374 2.93 10.72 14.98
CA VAL A 374 3.94 11.20 14.04
C VAL A 374 3.24 11.69 12.77
N HIS A 375 3.29 12.99 12.52
CA HIS A 375 2.64 13.62 11.39
C HIS A 375 3.56 13.62 10.16
N VAL A 376 3.12 12.93 9.10
CA VAL A 376 3.94 12.66 7.90
C VAL A 376 3.52 13.53 6.73
N VAL A 377 4.49 14.20 6.11
CA VAL A 377 4.33 14.88 4.82
C VAL A 377 5.11 14.11 3.75
N ALA A 378 4.42 13.45 2.83
CA ALA A 378 5.08 12.72 1.75
C ALA A 378 5.57 13.70 0.66
N GLU A 379 6.72 13.42 0.04
CA GLU A 379 7.29 14.23 -1.03
C GLU A 379 7.56 13.44 -2.31
N TRP A 380 7.52 14.15 -3.45
CA TRP A 380 8.02 13.61 -4.70
C TRP A 380 9.54 13.79 -4.80
N ALA A 381 10.29 12.70 -4.56
CA ALA A 381 11.77 12.72 -4.58
C ALA A 381 12.38 13.30 -5.87
N ALA A 382 11.69 13.18 -7.01
CA ALA A 382 12.17 13.65 -8.31
C ALA A 382 11.96 15.16 -8.53
N ASP A 383 11.09 15.81 -7.76
CA ASP A 383 10.82 17.25 -7.90
C ASP A 383 10.75 17.96 -6.54
N PRO A 384 11.87 18.54 -6.06
CA PRO A 384 11.92 19.21 -4.77
C PRO A 384 11.03 20.46 -4.69
N ARG A 385 10.49 20.97 -5.82
CA ARG A 385 9.56 22.09 -5.81
C ARG A 385 8.23 21.71 -5.15
N GLU A 386 7.88 20.43 -5.18
CA GLU A 386 6.65 19.91 -4.60
C GLU A 386 6.61 20.15 -3.09
N ILE A 387 7.53 19.53 -2.34
CA ILE A 387 7.58 19.65 -0.89
C ILE A 387 7.81 21.09 -0.40
N GLU A 388 8.61 21.88 -1.14
CA GLU A 388 8.82 23.30 -0.81
C GLU A 388 7.53 24.10 -0.98
N THR A 389 6.73 23.80 -2.00
CA THR A 389 5.40 24.39 -2.20
C THR A 389 4.45 23.96 -1.08
N VAL A 390 4.40 22.66 -0.77
CA VAL A 390 3.51 22.09 0.25
C VAL A 390 3.78 22.71 1.62
N LEU A 391 5.03 22.74 2.07
CA LEU A 391 5.40 23.27 3.37
C LEU A 391 5.26 24.79 3.45
N SER A 392 5.69 25.53 2.41
CA SER A 392 5.56 27.00 2.40
C SER A 392 4.11 27.47 2.37
N TYR A 393 3.30 26.86 1.49
CA TYR A 393 1.88 27.19 1.41
C TYR A 393 1.14 26.76 2.68
N GLY A 394 1.33 25.50 3.11
CA GLY A 394 0.72 24.96 4.32
C GLY A 394 1.07 25.77 5.57
N GLN A 395 2.32 26.25 5.68
CA GLN A 395 2.73 27.17 6.74
C GLN A 395 1.96 28.49 6.71
N SER A 396 1.75 29.06 5.52
CA SER A 396 1.04 30.35 5.39
C SER A 396 -0.46 30.27 5.62
N VAL A 397 -1.09 29.11 5.34
CA VAL A 397 -2.53 28.94 5.50
C VAL A 397 -2.90 28.49 6.90
N ASN A 398 -2.28 27.42 7.42
CA ASN A 398 -2.67 26.80 8.70
C ASN A 398 -1.46 26.32 9.53
N GLY A 399 -0.26 26.83 9.30
CA GLY A 399 0.92 26.50 10.11
C GLY A 399 1.38 25.03 9.99
N LEU A 400 1.21 24.40 8.83
CA LEU A 400 1.53 22.98 8.60
C LEU A 400 2.93 22.57 9.08
N ALA A 401 3.96 23.39 8.81
CA ALA A 401 5.33 23.03 9.17
C ALA A 401 5.58 22.99 10.69
N GLY A 402 4.77 23.71 11.48
CA GLY A 402 4.79 23.62 12.94
C GLY A 402 4.01 22.43 13.52
N LYS A 403 3.34 21.65 12.65
CA LYS A 403 2.53 20.47 13.02
C LYS A 403 3.12 19.17 12.48
N ALA A 404 3.86 19.22 11.38
CA ALA A 404 4.53 18.08 10.79
C ALA A 404 5.73 17.63 11.64
N ASP A 405 6.02 16.33 11.62
CA ASP A 405 7.17 15.76 12.31
C ASP A 405 8.25 15.24 11.34
N VAL A 406 7.82 14.73 10.18
CA VAL A 406 8.70 14.06 9.21
C VAL A 406 8.29 14.31 7.76
N ILE A 407 9.29 14.51 6.89
CA ILE A 407 9.14 14.41 5.44
C ILE A 407 9.42 12.95 5.04
N ALA A 408 8.54 12.36 4.25
CA ALA A 408 8.74 11.01 3.72
C ALA A 408 9.07 11.05 2.22
N THR A 409 10.20 10.46 1.82
CA THR A 409 10.69 10.40 0.42
C THR A 409 10.73 8.96 -0.10
N ALA A 410 11.05 8.75 -1.39
CA ALA A 410 11.26 7.42 -1.97
C ALA A 410 12.72 6.98 -1.85
N GLY A 411 12.96 5.66 -1.77
CA GLY A 411 14.29 5.07 -1.56
C GLY A 411 14.61 3.87 -2.47
N TYR A 412 14.16 3.90 -3.73
CA TYR A 412 14.38 2.78 -4.66
C TYR A 412 15.77 2.78 -5.29
N VAL A 413 16.45 1.64 -5.21
CA VAL A 413 17.70 1.40 -5.93
C VAL A 413 17.44 0.65 -7.23
N ALA A 414 17.77 1.29 -8.35
CA ALA A 414 17.77 0.68 -9.68
C ALA A 414 18.74 1.40 -10.62
N PRO A 415 19.27 0.74 -11.65
CA PRO A 415 20.02 1.39 -12.72
C PRO A 415 19.10 1.99 -13.80
N LEU A 416 17.77 1.85 -13.69
CA LEU A 416 16.81 2.18 -14.74
C LEU A 416 16.91 3.63 -15.24
N SER A 417 17.11 4.61 -14.35
CA SER A 417 17.33 6.02 -14.72
C SER A 417 18.56 6.20 -15.63
N ARG A 418 19.69 5.60 -15.25
CA ARG A 418 20.96 5.64 -16.01
C ARG A 418 20.81 4.95 -17.35
N TRP A 419 20.23 3.76 -17.35
CA TRP A 419 20.03 2.95 -18.55
C TRP A 419 19.03 3.59 -19.51
N SER A 420 17.94 4.17 -19.01
CA SER A 420 16.98 4.91 -19.83
C SER A 420 17.63 6.12 -20.51
N LYS A 421 18.49 6.86 -19.80
CA LYS A 421 19.27 7.96 -20.40
C LYS A 421 20.27 7.45 -21.45
N ALA A 422 20.96 6.34 -21.16
CA ALA A 422 21.90 5.73 -22.11
C ALA A 422 21.18 5.23 -23.38
N TYR A 423 20.04 4.57 -23.22
CA TYR A 423 19.16 4.11 -24.29
C TYR A 423 18.70 5.26 -25.19
N LYS A 424 18.13 6.32 -24.59
CA LYS A 424 17.70 7.53 -25.32
C LYS A 424 18.84 8.20 -26.09
N SER A 425 20.08 8.07 -25.61
CA SER A 425 21.27 8.60 -26.29
C SER A 425 21.94 7.63 -27.28
N GLY A 426 21.37 6.44 -27.51
CA GLY A 426 21.93 5.42 -28.41
C GLY A 426 23.20 4.71 -27.90
N ARG A 427 23.56 4.89 -26.63
CA ARG A 427 24.74 4.26 -26.00
C ARG A 427 24.47 2.87 -25.43
N LEU A 428 23.21 2.48 -25.34
CA LEU A 428 22.74 1.22 -24.79
C LEU A 428 21.49 0.78 -25.57
N THR A 429 21.30 -0.52 -25.77
CA THR A 429 20.05 -1.10 -26.29
C THR A 429 19.41 -2.02 -25.25
N TRP A 430 18.09 -2.20 -25.31
CA TRP A 430 17.42 -3.16 -24.41
C TRP A 430 17.88 -4.60 -24.65
N ALA A 431 18.28 -4.96 -25.88
CA ALA A 431 18.89 -6.26 -26.16
C ALA A 431 20.25 -6.43 -25.43
N GLN A 432 21.04 -5.36 -25.30
CA GLN A 432 22.27 -5.41 -24.49
C GLN A 432 21.97 -5.58 -23.01
N VAL A 433 20.94 -4.89 -22.49
CA VAL A 433 20.50 -5.06 -21.09
C VAL A 433 20.00 -6.48 -20.85
N ALA A 434 19.17 -7.02 -21.74
CA ALA A 434 18.65 -8.38 -21.66
C ALA A 434 19.76 -9.45 -21.67
N GLY A 435 20.93 -9.15 -22.24
CA GLY A 435 22.11 -10.03 -22.26
C GLY A 435 23.06 -9.88 -21.07
N MET A 436 22.76 -9.02 -20.09
CA MET A 436 23.58 -8.85 -18.89
C MET A 436 23.46 -10.03 -17.93
N SER A 437 24.43 -10.18 -17.04
CA SER A 437 24.36 -11.09 -15.90
C SER A 437 23.77 -10.41 -14.65
N PRO A 438 23.24 -11.16 -13.66
CA PRO A 438 22.90 -10.62 -12.35
C PRO A 438 24.00 -9.75 -11.71
N GLY A 439 25.27 -10.17 -11.83
CA GLY A 439 26.41 -9.41 -11.31
C GLY A 439 26.60 -8.05 -11.99
N ASP A 440 26.30 -7.92 -13.28
CA ASP A 440 26.35 -6.63 -13.98
C ASP A 440 25.27 -5.68 -13.48
N VAL A 441 24.07 -6.19 -13.20
CA VAL A 441 22.96 -5.41 -12.62
C VAL A 441 23.31 -4.99 -11.19
N ILE A 442 23.83 -5.90 -10.35
CA ILE A 442 24.26 -5.60 -8.97
C ILE A 442 25.33 -4.50 -8.94
N ARG A 443 26.32 -4.55 -9.83
CA ARG A 443 27.33 -3.49 -9.94
C ARG A 443 26.67 -2.16 -10.32
N ALA A 444 25.77 -2.16 -11.30
CA ALA A 444 25.07 -0.95 -11.71
C ALA A 444 24.14 -0.38 -10.62
N MET A 445 23.54 -1.23 -9.78
CA MET A 445 22.75 -0.81 -8.62
C MET A 445 23.62 -0.11 -7.57
N ASN A 446 24.79 -0.67 -7.24
CA ASN A 446 25.74 -0.01 -6.33
C ASN A 446 26.22 1.35 -6.88
N GLU A 447 26.54 1.42 -8.16
CA GLU A 447 26.88 2.70 -8.81
C GLU A 447 25.73 3.72 -8.73
N SER A 448 24.46 3.28 -8.87
CA SER A 448 23.29 4.14 -8.71
C SER A 448 23.13 4.64 -7.27
N ILE A 449 23.44 3.82 -6.26
CA ILE A 449 23.41 4.25 -4.86
C ILE A 449 24.38 5.42 -4.67
N ASP A 450 25.63 5.26 -5.09
CA ASP A 450 26.68 6.28 -4.91
C ASP A 450 26.41 7.55 -5.71
N ALA A 451 26.07 7.38 -7.00
CA ALA A 451 26.01 8.49 -7.94
C ALA A 451 24.67 9.24 -7.94
N GLU A 452 23.57 8.59 -7.53
CA GLU A 452 22.22 9.17 -7.63
C GLU A 452 21.52 9.21 -6.27
N LEU A 453 21.38 8.06 -5.60
CA LEU A 453 20.49 7.95 -4.45
C LEU A 453 21.07 8.60 -3.18
N ALA A 454 22.35 8.42 -2.88
CA ALA A 454 22.99 9.07 -1.74
C ALA A 454 22.98 10.61 -1.86
N PRO A 455 23.28 11.23 -3.02
CA PRO A 455 23.03 12.65 -3.25
C PRO A 455 21.57 13.07 -3.04
N GLN A 456 20.60 12.27 -3.52
CA GLN A 456 19.17 12.54 -3.33
C GLN A 456 18.78 12.52 -1.85
N PHE A 457 19.24 11.54 -1.08
CA PHE A 457 19.02 11.47 0.37
C PHE A 457 19.60 12.68 1.11
N ARG A 458 20.81 13.11 0.78
CA ARG A 458 21.40 14.33 1.36
C ARG A 458 20.60 15.59 1.03
N ALA A 459 20.11 15.69 -0.21
CA ALA A 459 19.26 16.81 -0.62
C ALA A 459 17.90 16.80 0.12
N ALA A 460 17.29 15.62 0.28
CA ALA A 460 16.07 15.46 1.06
C ALA A 460 16.29 15.79 2.54
N ARG A 461 17.43 15.39 3.12
CA ARG A 461 17.78 15.74 4.49
C ARG A 461 17.95 17.25 4.67
N ALA A 462 18.61 17.92 3.74
CA ALA A 462 18.77 19.37 3.77
C ALA A 462 17.41 20.10 3.74
N ARG A 463 16.46 19.62 2.92
CA ARG A 463 15.08 20.12 2.92
C ARG A 463 14.40 19.89 4.27
N ALA A 464 14.47 18.69 4.82
CA ALA A 464 13.89 18.38 6.13
C ALA A 464 14.47 19.28 7.24
N GLN A 465 15.79 19.47 7.27
CA GLN A 465 16.46 20.34 8.25
C GLN A 465 16.04 21.81 8.14
N LYS A 466 15.85 22.32 6.92
CA LYS A 466 15.35 23.69 6.69
C LYS A 466 14.02 23.95 7.40
N TRP A 467 13.18 22.92 7.51
CA TRP A 467 11.87 22.97 8.14
C TRP A 467 11.83 22.40 9.56
N GLY A 468 12.98 21.99 10.13
CA GLY A 468 13.04 21.37 11.46
C GLY A 468 12.46 19.94 11.53
N LEU A 469 12.27 19.28 10.38
CA LEU A 469 11.60 17.99 10.28
C LEU A 469 12.60 16.82 10.23
N GLY A 470 12.10 15.63 10.55
CA GLY A 470 12.76 14.35 10.30
C GLY A 470 12.72 13.99 8.82
N LEU A 471 13.44 12.94 8.44
CA LEU A 471 13.39 12.39 7.08
C LEU A 471 13.18 10.88 7.15
N ALA A 472 12.10 10.38 6.55
CA ALA A 472 11.81 8.96 6.40
C ALA A 472 11.76 8.57 4.92
N VAL A 473 11.86 7.28 4.64
CA VAL A 473 11.48 6.68 3.35
C VAL A 473 10.11 6.03 3.52
N TYR A 474 9.12 6.42 2.72
CA TYR A 474 7.79 5.77 2.74
C TYR A 474 7.81 4.41 2.03
N GLU A 475 8.64 4.29 1.01
CA GLU A 475 8.92 3.04 0.28
C GLU A 475 10.29 3.08 -0.39
N GLY A 476 10.98 1.94 -0.38
CA GLY A 476 12.30 1.80 -0.95
C GLY A 476 12.73 0.34 -1.04
N GLY A 477 13.99 0.14 -1.40
CA GLY A 477 14.56 -1.18 -1.69
C GLY A 477 14.74 -1.38 -3.19
N ASP A 478 14.63 -2.62 -3.65
CA ASP A 478 14.83 -2.99 -5.05
C ASP A 478 13.81 -2.31 -5.97
N GLY A 479 14.29 -1.41 -6.83
CA GLY A 479 13.48 -0.64 -7.79
C GLY A 479 13.57 -1.15 -9.21
N ASN A 480 14.16 -2.32 -9.44
CA ASN A 480 14.20 -2.88 -10.79
C ASN A 480 12.77 -3.18 -11.24
N GLU A 481 12.43 -2.76 -12.46
CA GLU A 481 11.18 -3.11 -13.13
C GLU A 481 11.36 -3.04 -14.64
N ALA A 482 10.65 -3.90 -15.37
CA ALA A 482 10.69 -3.97 -16.83
C ALA A 482 9.48 -3.25 -17.48
N GLY A 483 8.62 -2.61 -16.68
CA GLY A 483 7.41 -1.94 -17.18
C GLY A 483 7.68 -0.82 -18.18
N ALA A 484 8.81 -0.14 -18.06
CA ALA A 484 9.25 0.90 -19.00
C ALA A 484 9.83 0.35 -20.31
N VAL A 485 10.10 -0.95 -20.41
CA VAL A 485 10.63 -1.60 -21.61
C VAL A 485 9.46 -2.09 -22.45
N SER A 486 9.41 -1.67 -23.72
CA SER A 486 8.47 -2.17 -24.72
C SER A 486 9.15 -3.20 -25.62
N GLY A 487 8.40 -4.21 -26.07
CA GLY A 487 8.88 -5.18 -27.06
C GLY A 487 9.31 -6.52 -26.44
N PRO A 488 9.92 -7.41 -27.24
CA PRO A 488 10.26 -8.78 -26.82
C PRO A 488 11.31 -8.82 -25.69
N GLU A 489 12.07 -7.74 -25.48
CA GLU A 489 13.08 -7.66 -24.43
C GLU A 489 12.49 -7.52 -23.01
N GLN A 490 11.21 -7.12 -22.88
CA GLN A 490 10.58 -6.91 -21.56
C GLN A 490 10.65 -8.17 -20.69
N ASP A 491 10.29 -9.33 -21.25
CA ASP A 491 10.24 -10.59 -20.49
C ASP A 491 11.66 -11.07 -20.13
N ALA A 492 12.62 -10.90 -21.03
CA ALA A 492 14.02 -11.24 -20.77
C ALA A 492 14.62 -10.38 -19.65
N ILE A 493 14.33 -9.07 -19.66
CA ILE A 493 14.78 -8.15 -18.62
C ILE A 493 14.06 -8.43 -17.28
N ALA A 494 12.75 -8.74 -17.31
CA ALA A 494 12.03 -9.15 -16.11
C ALA A 494 12.63 -10.42 -15.47
N ALA A 495 13.01 -11.40 -16.30
CA ALA A 495 13.68 -12.62 -15.84
C ALA A 495 15.08 -12.32 -15.28
N LEU A 496 15.86 -11.45 -15.94
CA LEU A 496 17.16 -10.99 -15.44
C LEU A 496 17.04 -10.31 -14.08
N TYR A 497 16.08 -9.40 -13.90
CA TYR A 497 15.86 -8.71 -12.63
C TYR A 497 15.39 -9.67 -11.53
N ALA A 498 14.51 -10.63 -11.84
CA ALA A 498 14.13 -11.67 -10.90
C ALA A 498 15.34 -12.55 -10.48
N ALA A 499 16.22 -12.91 -11.42
CA ALA A 499 17.46 -13.62 -11.12
C ALA A 499 18.41 -12.77 -10.26
N THR A 500 18.51 -11.47 -10.56
CA THR A 500 19.31 -10.50 -9.77
C THR A 500 18.80 -10.39 -8.34
N ALA A 501 17.48 -10.32 -8.14
CA ALA A 501 16.87 -10.26 -6.81
C ALA A 501 17.14 -11.51 -5.94
N ARG A 502 17.41 -12.66 -6.58
CA ARG A 502 17.76 -13.93 -5.91
C ARG A 502 19.26 -14.15 -5.76
N ASP A 503 20.09 -13.34 -6.43
CA ASP A 503 21.55 -13.45 -6.38
C ASP A 503 22.07 -13.02 -4.99
N PRO A 504 23.00 -13.77 -4.37
CA PRO A 504 23.55 -13.43 -3.06
C PRO A 504 24.15 -12.02 -2.96
N GLY A 505 24.67 -11.46 -4.07
CA GLY A 505 25.20 -10.09 -4.10
C GLY A 505 24.15 -9.01 -3.86
N MET A 506 22.86 -9.32 -3.98
CA MET A 506 21.77 -8.40 -3.61
C MET A 506 21.78 -8.04 -2.12
N ALA A 507 22.28 -8.92 -1.24
CA ALA A 507 22.44 -8.60 0.19
C ALA A 507 23.40 -7.42 0.42
N GLN A 508 24.46 -7.33 -0.41
CA GLN A 508 25.41 -6.22 -0.35
C GLN A 508 24.79 -4.91 -0.85
N VAL A 509 23.95 -4.97 -1.89
CA VAL A 509 23.20 -3.80 -2.39
C VAL A 509 22.30 -3.23 -1.29
N TYR A 510 21.55 -4.09 -0.58
CA TYR A 510 20.67 -3.65 0.51
C TYR A 510 21.45 -3.07 1.69
N THR A 511 22.56 -3.70 2.08
CA THR A 511 23.44 -3.16 3.13
C THR A 511 23.98 -1.78 2.74
N HIS A 512 24.49 -1.64 1.52
CA HIS A 512 25.01 -0.37 1.00
C HIS A 512 23.93 0.72 0.93
N LEU A 513 22.70 0.37 0.51
CA LEU A 513 21.55 1.26 0.49
C LEU A 513 21.24 1.82 1.88
N LEU A 514 21.13 0.94 2.88
CA LEU A 514 20.80 1.31 4.26
C LEU A 514 21.93 2.13 4.91
N ASP A 515 23.19 1.80 4.62
CA ASP A 515 24.34 2.57 5.07
C ASP A 515 24.36 3.99 4.46
N ALA A 516 24.08 4.11 3.15
CA ALA A 516 23.96 5.40 2.48
C ALA A 516 22.81 6.25 3.04
N TRP A 517 21.68 5.60 3.36
CA TRP A 517 20.54 6.24 4.02
C TRP A 517 20.90 6.76 5.42
N LYS A 518 21.45 5.90 6.27
CA LYS A 518 21.88 6.26 7.63
C LYS A 518 22.93 7.36 7.62
N ALA A 519 23.93 7.27 6.71
CA ALA A 519 24.97 8.29 6.55
C ALA A 519 24.40 9.65 6.09
N SER A 520 23.25 9.65 5.42
CA SER A 520 22.55 10.88 5.01
C SER A 520 21.70 11.48 6.13
N GLY A 521 21.65 10.86 7.32
CA GLY A 521 20.90 11.34 8.48
C GLY A 521 19.40 11.04 8.42
N GLY A 522 19.00 10.03 7.67
CA GLY A 522 17.62 9.54 7.63
C GLY A 522 17.22 8.81 8.92
N SER A 523 15.95 8.91 9.30
CA SER A 523 15.42 8.26 10.50
C SER A 523 14.87 6.87 10.20
N LEU A 524 13.81 6.75 9.41
CA LEU A 524 13.14 5.48 9.10
C LEU A 524 13.30 5.11 7.63
N PHE A 525 13.74 3.88 7.34
CA PHE A 525 13.72 3.32 6.00
C PHE A 525 12.63 2.25 5.87
N ASN A 526 11.55 2.50 5.10
CA ASN A 526 10.57 1.45 4.82
C ASN A 526 10.95 0.65 3.57
N GLN A 527 11.21 -0.64 3.76
CA GLN A 527 11.18 -1.59 2.66
C GLN A 527 9.78 -1.61 2.04
N PHE A 528 9.69 -1.71 0.71
CA PHE A 528 8.38 -1.65 0.05
C PHE A 528 7.46 -2.81 0.45
N TYR A 529 7.68 -4.06 0.04
CA TYR A 529 6.83 -5.17 0.50
C TYR A 529 7.58 -6.16 1.38
N ASP A 530 6.87 -6.71 2.37
CA ASP A 530 7.29 -7.88 3.14
C ASP A 530 7.29 -9.14 2.28
N VAL A 531 6.15 -9.48 1.67
CA VAL A 531 5.97 -10.66 0.84
C VAL A 531 5.35 -10.25 -0.49
N GLY A 532 5.97 -10.65 -1.60
CA GLY A 532 5.43 -10.40 -2.94
C GLY A 532 6.27 -11.03 -4.03
N GLY A 533 5.62 -11.83 -4.87
CA GLY A 533 6.27 -12.47 -6.01
C GLY A 533 6.88 -11.48 -7.01
N TYR A 534 7.91 -11.91 -7.71
CA TYR A 534 8.61 -11.10 -8.70
C TYR A 534 7.94 -11.14 -10.07
N GLY A 535 7.91 -10.01 -10.75
CA GLY A 535 7.35 -9.92 -12.10
C GLY A 535 7.87 -8.74 -12.90
N ARG A 536 7.29 -8.52 -14.08
CA ARG A 536 7.67 -7.41 -14.98
C ARG A 536 7.47 -6.02 -14.37
N PHE A 537 6.58 -5.90 -13.39
CA PHE A 537 6.27 -4.66 -12.69
C PHE A 537 7.03 -4.51 -11.37
N GLY A 538 8.01 -5.38 -11.11
CA GLY A 538 8.98 -5.19 -10.03
C GLY A 538 9.24 -6.42 -9.16
N GLN A 539 10.25 -6.26 -8.30
CA GLN A 539 10.82 -7.27 -7.42
C GLN A 539 10.72 -6.78 -5.97
N TRP A 540 9.52 -6.34 -5.58
CA TRP A 540 9.29 -5.51 -4.41
C TRP A 540 9.36 -6.24 -3.06
N GLY A 541 9.02 -7.53 -3.04
CA GLY A 541 8.99 -8.34 -1.81
C GLY A 541 10.38 -8.56 -1.23
N ALA A 542 10.51 -8.40 0.09
CA ALA A 542 11.64 -8.91 0.84
C ALA A 542 11.68 -10.45 0.80
N LEU A 543 10.49 -11.09 0.76
CA LEU A 543 10.27 -12.48 0.43
C LEU A 543 9.33 -12.57 -0.79
N GLU A 544 9.39 -13.67 -1.54
CA GLU A 544 8.48 -13.96 -2.65
C GLU A 544 7.19 -14.66 -2.17
N TYR A 545 7.30 -15.50 -1.14
CA TYR A 545 6.23 -16.31 -0.59
C TYR A 545 6.27 -16.36 0.93
N GLN A 546 5.12 -16.52 1.58
CA GLN A 546 5.03 -16.57 3.04
C GLN A 546 5.77 -17.77 3.66
N ASP A 547 5.90 -18.87 2.91
CA ASP A 547 6.61 -20.09 3.31
C ASP A 547 8.07 -20.14 2.82
N GLN A 548 8.56 -19.06 2.18
CA GLN A 548 9.96 -18.97 1.79
C GLN A 548 10.86 -19.01 3.04
N ASP A 549 11.89 -19.86 3.02
CA ASP A 549 12.93 -19.82 4.05
C ASP A 549 13.63 -18.46 4.01
N PRO A 550 13.54 -17.64 5.08
CA PRO A 550 14.14 -16.32 5.11
C PRO A 550 15.65 -16.31 4.81
N ALA A 551 16.37 -17.40 5.13
CA ALA A 551 17.81 -17.52 4.87
C ALA A 551 18.14 -17.62 3.36
N THR A 552 17.15 -17.94 2.53
CA THR A 552 17.31 -18.00 1.07
C THR A 552 17.00 -16.68 0.37
N SER A 553 16.49 -15.67 1.09
CA SER A 553 16.29 -14.33 0.54
C SER A 553 17.44 -13.41 0.92
N PRO A 554 18.27 -12.97 -0.05
CA PRO A 554 19.33 -12.00 0.21
C PRO A 554 18.81 -10.67 0.75
N LYS A 555 17.63 -10.23 0.27
CA LYS A 555 16.99 -8.97 0.68
C LYS A 555 16.57 -9.02 2.15
N TYR A 556 15.79 -10.04 2.52
CA TYR A 556 15.29 -10.20 3.89
C TYR A 556 16.44 -10.43 4.88
N THR A 557 17.43 -11.23 4.50
CA THR A 557 18.61 -11.47 5.33
C THR A 557 19.37 -10.18 5.60
N ALA A 558 19.66 -9.38 4.55
CA ALA A 558 20.37 -8.11 4.70
C ALA A 558 19.60 -7.10 5.56
N LEU A 559 18.28 -6.98 5.38
CA LEU A 559 17.42 -6.14 6.23
C LEU A 559 17.54 -6.57 7.71
N GLY A 560 17.39 -7.86 7.99
CA GLY A 560 17.46 -8.39 9.35
C GLY A 560 18.84 -8.26 10.00
N ASP A 561 19.92 -8.51 9.25
CA ASP A 561 21.30 -8.35 9.72
C ASP A 561 21.63 -6.88 10.01
N TRP A 562 21.19 -5.98 9.13
CA TRP A 562 21.40 -4.55 9.31
C TRP A 562 20.66 -4.05 10.57
N ILE A 563 19.38 -4.42 10.76
CA ILE A 563 18.63 -4.10 11.99
C ILE A 563 19.33 -4.63 13.24
N ARG A 564 19.76 -5.90 13.25
CA ARG A 564 20.45 -6.49 14.42
C ARG A 564 21.76 -5.78 14.77
N SER A 565 22.51 -5.32 13.78
CA SER A 565 23.78 -4.60 13.99
C SER A 565 23.60 -3.15 14.41
N HIS A 566 22.40 -2.58 14.24
CA HIS A 566 22.09 -1.17 14.45
C HIS A 566 21.11 -0.88 15.59
N GLY A 567 20.48 -1.93 16.13
CA GLY A 567 19.36 -1.78 17.05
C GLY A 567 18.04 -1.64 16.29
N LYS A 568 16.97 -2.10 16.93
CA LYS A 568 15.61 -1.96 16.43
C LYS A 568 15.02 -0.61 16.82
#